data_AF-A0A1Y1VSC1-F1
#
_entry.id   AF-A0A1Y1VSC1-F1
#
_cell.length_a   1.000
_cell.length_b   1.000
_cell.length_c   1.000
_cell.angle_alpha   90.00
_cell.angle_beta   90.00
_cell.angle_gamma   90.00
#
_symmetry.space_group_name_H-M   'P 1'
#
loop_
_entity.id
_entity.type
_entity.pdbx_description
1 polymer ?
#
loop_
_entity_poly.entity_id
_entity_poly.type
_entity_poly.pdbx_seq_one_letter_code
_entity_poly.pdbx_strand_id
1 'polypeptide(L)'
;CVNQFYETGYYFINTAKNTLVTGNDIDLYNDENVKLYRCNGSSCSIVDKPESMTYYADINKRILKYNVNSGAYSFAYEKDIVCAFANNKCTPNADLKNQEFCITYKGELVLAKADIKNRETGECYRAPSISSTIYGYSQYLYNMNMFAAQMVDETGYYIVSLSTNTTVVSKNYKTKNNGLIVYGCQLSSCKEYTPEEDVYYYDGRAKTILRYRDGIWNTPSTSGYAYISINPADTYIYRFTKNVDEIKINSIANYGYYYTVDQEMYHCNEDEGSSCTPIKDTGYYFTNIGEVYYCIHDSEGLEATECTKQACVSGQYYYIEDAYYRCESSSTLVPVMSRYCSYNENVIVNFPLALTEEYPDKIKQAMEGIEKNNNSTAIVSRRGKNYLESVSGIFTNCTYNVEETKSTFDLVCVNNYVKVDEDTDDIKICSMEQLGYVECVENEENPEKCNVSGIELRYQLSFFAIAIAILIHMIFKIRSKNS
;
A
#
# COMPACT_ATOMS: atom_id res chain seq x y z
N CYS A 1 -40.84 38.31 21.64
CA CYS A 1 -39.40 38.44 21.38
C CYS A 1 -38.75 37.09 21.64
N VAL A 2 -38.30 36.40 20.60
CA VAL A 2 -37.50 35.18 20.75
C VAL A 2 -36.07 35.67 20.98
N ASN A 3 -35.61 35.66 22.23
CA ASN A 3 -34.21 35.95 22.53
C ASN A 3 -33.38 34.80 21.94
N GLN A 4 -32.69 35.02 20.83
CA GLN A 4 -31.73 34.07 20.30
C GLN A 4 -30.56 33.96 21.28
N PHE A 5 -30.56 32.89 22.07
CA PHE A 5 -29.43 32.54 22.92
C PHE A 5 -28.36 31.90 22.03
N TYR A 6 -27.20 32.56 21.95
CA TYR A 6 -26.01 32.09 21.24
C TYR A 6 -24.91 31.68 22.23
N GLU A 7 -25.26 31.14 23.39
CA GLU A 7 -24.22 30.54 24.23
C GLU A 7 -23.80 29.19 23.63
N THR A 8 -22.52 28.84 23.83
CA THR A 8 -21.96 27.61 23.31
C THR A 8 -22.46 26.44 24.16
N GLY A 9 -23.05 25.42 23.54
CA GLY A 9 -23.56 24.26 24.29
C GLY A 9 -24.47 23.34 23.49
N TYR A 10 -25.01 22.33 24.20
CA TYR A 10 -26.05 21.43 23.72
C TYR A 10 -27.38 21.75 24.38
N TYR A 11 -28.43 21.89 23.57
CA TYR A 11 -29.73 22.38 23.98
C TYR A 11 -30.82 21.38 23.59
N PHE A 12 -31.54 20.87 24.57
CA PHE A 12 -32.76 20.09 24.35
C PHE A 12 -33.94 21.05 24.24
N ILE A 13 -34.55 21.11 23.06
CA ILE A 13 -35.65 22.05 22.76
C ILE A 13 -36.88 21.26 22.35
N ASN A 14 -37.99 21.46 23.08
CA ASN A 14 -39.31 20.98 22.67
C ASN A 14 -39.81 21.88 21.55
N THR A 15 -39.86 21.33 20.33
CA THR A 15 -40.20 22.07 19.11
C THR A 15 -41.70 22.39 18.99
N ALA A 16 -42.56 21.63 19.65
CA ALA A 16 -44.00 21.93 19.68
C ALA A 16 -44.29 23.13 20.60
N LYS A 17 -43.59 23.23 21.74
CA LYS A 17 -43.77 24.29 22.74
C LYS A 17 -42.82 25.47 22.56
N ASN A 18 -41.78 25.32 21.74
CA ASN A 18 -40.66 26.27 21.58
C ASN A 18 -39.99 26.64 22.91
N THR A 19 -39.78 25.64 23.77
CA THR A 19 -39.23 25.81 25.12
C THR A 19 -38.01 24.92 25.33
N LEU A 20 -37.02 25.44 26.06
CA LEU A 20 -35.90 24.64 26.54
C LEU A 20 -36.37 23.63 27.59
N VAL A 21 -35.77 22.44 27.58
CA VAL A 21 -35.93 21.47 28.66
C VAL A 21 -35.04 21.91 29.82
N THR A 22 -35.65 22.31 30.94
CA THR A 22 -34.95 22.85 32.13
C THR A 22 -35.22 22.05 33.40
N GLY A 23 -35.76 20.83 33.27
CA GLY A 23 -36.17 19.98 34.38
C GLY A 23 -35.17 18.86 34.72
N ASN A 24 -35.34 18.28 35.92
CA ASN A 24 -34.68 17.03 36.33
C ASN A 24 -35.54 15.78 36.02
N ASP A 25 -36.55 15.94 35.18
CA ASP A 25 -37.41 14.85 34.73
C ASP A 25 -36.90 14.31 33.41
N ILE A 26 -36.51 13.03 33.40
CA ILE A 26 -35.90 12.39 32.23
C ILE A 26 -36.90 12.19 31.09
N ASP A 27 -38.19 12.10 31.39
CA ASP A 27 -39.24 11.91 30.39
C ASP A 27 -39.35 13.14 29.48
N LEU A 28 -39.05 14.33 30.01
CA LEU A 28 -39.01 15.57 29.22
C LEU A 28 -37.91 15.57 28.17
N TYR A 29 -36.79 14.88 28.38
CA TYR A 29 -35.70 14.79 27.39
C TYR A 29 -36.02 13.77 26.28
N ASN A 30 -36.94 12.84 26.55
CA ASN A 30 -37.33 11.77 25.65
C ASN A 30 -38.68 12.01 24.93
N ASP A 31 -39.30 13.17 25.13
CA ASP A 31 -40.51 13.60 24.40
C ASP A 31 -40.23 13.62 22.89
N GLU A 32 -41.16 13.09 22.09
CA GLU A 32 -41.04 12.99 20.63
C GLU A 32 -40.82 14.35 19.93
N ASN A 33 -41.26 15.44 20.56
CA ASN A 33 -41.12 16.79 20.05
C ASN A 33 -39.79 17.45 20.45
N VAL A 34 -38.98 16.78 21.27
CA VAL A 34 -37.70 17.30 21.74
C VAL A 34 -36.59 16.92 20.77
N LYS A 35 -35.82 17.93 20.36
CA LYS A 35 -34.63 17.77 19.52
C LYS A 35 -33.41 18.35 20.22
N LEU A 36 -32.26 17.72 19.97
CA LEU A 36 -30.97 18.20 20.44
C LEU A 36 -30.38 19.18 19.42
N TYR A 37 -29.97 20.35 19.90
CA TYR A 37 -29.30 21.37 19.12
C TYR A 37 -27.88 21.59 19.64
N ARG A 38 -26.91 21.70 18.74
CA ARG A 38 -25.53 22.09 19.04
C ARG A 38 -25.33 23.54 18.62
N CYS A 39 -24.98 24.42 19.57
CA CYS A 39 -24.68 25.82 19.31
C CYS A 39 -23.20 26.12 19.55
N ASN A 40 -22.56 26.80 18.60
CA ASN A 40 -21.12 27.10 18.64
C ASN A 40 -20.78 28.56 19.00
N GLY A 41 -21.76 29.32 19.49
CA GLY A 41 -21.61 30.75 19.75
C GLY A 41 -22.03 31.65 18.58
N SER A 42 -22.19 31.10 17.37
CA SER A 42 -22.59 31.85 16.17
C SER A 42 -23.84 31.28 15.50
N SER A 43 -23.98 29.96 15.51
CA SER A 43 -25.10 29.24 14.89
C SER A 43 -25.45 28.00 15.70
N CYS A 44 -26.69 27.54 15.56
CA CYS A 44 -27.17 26.28 16.12
C CYS A 44 -27.58 25.33 15.00
N SER A 45 -27.26 24.05 15.13
CA SER A 45 -27.69 23.00 14.21
C SER A 45 -28.35 21.86 14.99
N ILE A 46 -29.35 21.20 14.39
CA ILE A 46 -29.91 19.96 14.93
C ILE A 46 -28.81 18.89 14.91
N VAL A 47 -28.78 18.08 15.96
CA VAL A 47 -27.86 16.95 16.11
C VAL A 47 -28.65 15.68 15.85
N ASP A 48 -28.20 14.88 14.89
CA ASP A 48 -28.76 13.56 14.65
C ASP A 48 -28.47 12.63 15.82
N LYS A 49 -29.31 11.60 15.98
CA LYS A 49 -29.11 10.60 17.04
C LYS A 49 -27.76 9.90 16.81
N PRO A 50 -26.88 9.83 17.83
CA PRO A 50 -25.57 9.25 17.65
C PRO A 50 -25.66 7.73 17.47
N GLU A 51 -24.69 7.18 16.74
CA GLU A 51 -24.60 5.74 16.42
C GLU A 51 -24.02 4.91 17.57
N SER A 52 -23.36 5.57 18.53
CA SER A 52 -22.74 4.95 19.69
C SER A 52 -23.15 5.64 21.00
N MET A 53 -22.87 5.00 22.13
CA MET A 53 -23.14 5.55 23.46
C MET A 53 -22.50 6.93 23.58
N THR A 54 -23.30 7.95 23.87
CA THR A 54 -22.83 9.34 23.88
C THR A 54 -23.32 10.06 25.13
N TYR A 55 -22.41 10.80 25.75
CA TYR A 55 -22.69 11.66 26.87
C TYR A 55 -22.82 13.12 26.41
N TYR A 56 -23.78 13.85 26.98
CA TYR A 56 -23.96 15.28 26.77
C TYR A 56 -24.05 15.99 28.10
N ALA A 57 -23.28 17.06 28.27
CA ALA A 57 -23.50 18.05 29.32
C ALA A 57 -24.47 19.11 28.78
N ASP A 58 -25.64 19.20 29.40
CA ASP A 58 -26.66 20.19 29.01
C ASP A 58 -26.49 21.53 29.75
N ILE A 59 -27.35 22.49 29.42
CA ILE A 59 -27.38 23.81 30.06
C ILE A 59 -27.72 23.78 31.56
N ASN A 60 -28.40 22.73 32.03
CA ASN A 60 -28.74 22.53 33.43
C ASN A 60 -27.54 21.94 34.20
N LYS A 61 -26.39 21.75 33.54
CA LYS A 61 -25.18 21.14 34.08
C LYS A 61 -25.45 19.71 34.56
N ARG A 62 -26.35 19.01 33.87
CA ARG A 62 -26.58 17.58 34.04
C ARG A 62 -25.85 16.81 32.95
N ILE A 63 -25.32 15.65 33.30
CA ILE A 63 -24.73 14.74 32.32
C ILE A 63 -25.81 13.74 31.90
N LEU A 64 -26.21 13.84 30.64
CA LEU A 64 -27.11 12.89 30.00
C LEU A 64 -26.31 11.83 29.26
N LYS A 65 -26.81 10.61 29.28
CA LYS A 65 -26.29 9.45 28.54
C LYS A 65 -27.34 9.03 27.53
N TYR A 66 -26.97 8.99 26.26
CA TYR A 66 -27.78 8.40 25.20
C TYR A 66 -27.43 6.92 25.05
N ASN A 67 -28.45 6.06 25.09
CA ASN A 67 -28.31 4.64 24.84
C ASN A 67 -28.90 4.30 23.47
N VAL A 68 -28.04 3.80 22.57
CA VAL A 68 -28.40 3.48 21.18
C VAL A 68 -29.43 2.35 21.12
N ASN A 69 -29.33 1.35 22.00
CA ASN A 69 -30.21 0.19 21.99
C ASN A 69 -31.66 0.53 22.36
N SER A 70 -31.85 1.48 23.29
CA SER A 70 -33.18 1.96 23.68
C SER A 70 -33.61 3.22 22.92
N GLY A 71 -32.71 3.88 22.21
CA GLY A 71 -32.96 5.13 21.49
C GLY A 71 -33.32 6.31 22.40
N ALA A 72 -32.93 6.26 23.67
CA ALA A 72 -33.38 7.16 24.74
C ALA A 72 -32.22 7.71 25.59
N TYR A 73 -32.45 8.88 26.17
CA TYR A 73 -31.59 9.54 27.13
C TYR A 73 -31.90 9.08 28.57
N SER A 74 -30.86 8.92 29.37
CA SER A 74 -30.93 8.79 30.83
C SER A 74 -30.00 9.81 31.49
N PHE A 75 -30.20 10.12 32.77
CA PHE A 75 -29.11 10.74 33.53
C PHE A 75 -27.95 9.74 33.65
N ALA A 76 -26.72 10.18 33.40
CA ALA A 76 -25.54 9.33 33.51
C ALA A 76 -25.33 8.86 34.95
N TYR A 77 -25.60 9.76 35.90
CA TYR A 77 -25.44 9.55 37.33
C TYR A 77 -26.65 10.12 38.09
N GLU A 78 -26.95 9.55 39.27
CA GLU A 78 -27.98 10.11 40.16
C GLU A 78 -27.65 11.55 40.55
N LYS A 79 -26.37 11.80 40.85
CA LYS A 79 -25.81 13.11 41.17
C LYS A 79 -24.48 13.30 40.45
N ASP A 80 -24.44 14.33 39.60
CA ASP A 80 -23.22 14.71 38.88
C ASP A 80 -22.19 15.32 39.83
N ILE A 81 -20.92 14.96 39.65
CA ILE A 81 -19.79 15.46 40.43
C ILE A 81 -19.22 16.72 39.77
N VAL A 82 -18.97 17.76 40.57
CA VAL A 82 -18.38 19.00 40.07
C VAL A 82 -16.87 18.95 40.28
N CYS A 83 -16.09 19.33 39.27
CA CYS A 83 -14.64 19.34 39.34
C CYS A 83 -14.02 20.65 38.84
N ALA A 84 -12.87 21.00 39.40
CA ALA A 84 -11.98 22.01 38.83
C ALA A 84 -11.03 21.33 37.83
N PHE A 85 -10.78 21.95 36.68
CA PHE A 85 -9.86 21.44 35.66
C PHE A 85 -8.77 22.47 35.36
N ALA A 86 -7.51 22.04 35.39
CA ALA A 86 -6.36 22.85 34.99
C ALA A 86 -5.19 21.93 34.56
N ASN A 87 -4.49 22.30 33.49
CA ASN A 87 -3.26 21.63 33.03
C ASN A 87 -3.41 20.09 32.87
N ASN A 88 -4.49 19.63 32.21
CA ASN A 88 -4.84 18.21 32.03
C ASN A 88 -5.01 17.44 33.35
N LYS A 89 -5.30 18.15 34.43
CA LYS A 89 -5.63 17.57 35.72
C LYS A 89 -6.98 18.06 36.21
N CYS A 90 -7.66 17.25 36.99
CA CYS A 90 -8.89 17.66 37.65
C CYS A 90 -8.96 17.26 39.12
N THR A 91 -9.69 18.07 39.88
CA THR A 91 -9.92 17.91 41.33
C THR A 91 -11.43 17.87 41.57
N PRO A 92 -12.02 16.70 41.82
CA PRO A 92 -13.45 16.57 42.06
C PRO A 92 -13.83 16.98 43.49
N ASN A 93 -15.08 17.44 43.66
CA ASN A 93 -15.65 17.80 44.96
C ASN A 93 -16.28 16.62 45.73
N ALA A 94 -16.23 15.42 45.16
CA ALA A 94 -16.67 14.14 45.70
C ALA A 94 -15.83 13.01 45.09
N ASP A 95 -15.92 11.79 45.62
CA ASP A 95 -15.20 10.64 45.08
C ASP A 95 -15.76 10.23 43.72
N LEU A 96 -14.92 10.15 42.68
CA LEU A 96 -15.30 9.72 41.32
C LEU A 96 -15.46 8.20 41.16
N LYS A 97 -15.72 7.47 42.25
CA LYS A 97 -15.78 6.01 42.22
C LYS A 97 -16.91 5.52 41.30
N ASN A 98 -16.56 4.75 40.26
CA ASN A 98 -17.48 4.29 39.21
C ASN A 98 -18.14 5.43 38.40
N GLN A 99 -17.53 6.61 38.35
CA GLN A 99 -17.97 7.73 37.50
C GLN A 99 -16.78 8.24 36.68
N GLU A 100 -16.81 8.01 35.37
CA GLU A 100 -15.71 8.44 34.49
C GLU A 100 -15.73 9.96 34.26
N PHE A 101 -16.89 10.60 34.40
CA PHE A 101 -17.10 12.01 34.06
C PHE A 101 -17.41 12.86 35.28
N CYS A 102 -16.83 14.05 35.30
CA CYS A 102 -17.23 15.16 36.16
C CYS A 102 -17.54 16.39 35.30
N ILE A 103 -18.26 17.35 35.86
CA ILE A 103 -18.65 18.58 35.18
C ILE A 103 -17.98 19.79 35.81
N THR A 104 -17.49 20.74 35.01
CA THR A 104 -16.94 21.99 35.56
C THR A 104 -18.05 22.90 36.06
N TYR A 105 -17.70 23.94 36.83
CA TYR A 105 -18.65 24.97 37.24
C TYR A 105 -19.32 25.69 36.05
N LYS A 106 -18.71 25.62 34.86
CA LYS A 106 -19.25 26.16 33.60
C LYS A 106 -20.14 25.17 32.83
N GLY A 107 -20.29 23.94 33.31
CA GLY A 107 -21.04 22.90 32.60
C GLY A 107 -20.21 22.10 31.59
N GLU A 108 -18.88 22.24 31.58
CA GLU A 108 -18.03 21.55 30.60
C GLU A 108 -17.77 20.11 31.06
N LEU A 109 -17.77 19.17 30.13
CA LEU A 109 -17.54 17.75 30.41
C LEU A 109 -16.04 17.47 30.59
N VAL A 110 -15.68 16.77 31.66
CA VAL A 110 -14.31 16.38 31.99
C VAL A 110 -14.27 14.89 32.25
N LEU A 111 -13.36 14.16 31.60
CA LEU A 111 -13.16 12.72 31.78
C LEU A 111 -11.94 12.47 32.66
N ALA A 112 -12.10 11.74 33.75
CA ALA A 112 -10.99 11.30 34.58
C ALA A 112 -10.35 10.03 34.00
N LYS A 113 -9.01 9.98 33.94
CA LYS A 113 -8.27 8.80 33.45
C LYS A 113 -8.44 7.57 34.37
N ALA A 114 -8.67 7.81 35.65
CA ALA A 114 -8.88 6.79 36.69
C ALA A 114 -9.74 7.38 37.82
N ASP A 115 -10.14 6.55 38.78
CA ASP A 115 -10.82 7.00 39.99
C ASP A 115 -9.98 8.06 40.74
N ILE A 116 -10.61 9.19 41.09
CA ILE A 116 -9.99 10.27 41.87
C ILE A 116 -10.81 10.46 43.16
N LYS A 117 -10.14 10.47 44.31
CA LYS A 117 -10.77 10.76 45.59
C LYS A 117 -11.11 12.24 45.71
N ASN A 118 -12.08 12.55 46.55
CA ASN A 118 -12.50 13.90 46.85
C ASN A 118 -11.32 14.80 47.24
N ARG A 119 -11.21 15.97 46.59
CA ARG A 119 -10.15 16.97 46.77
C ARG A 119 -8.73 16.52 46.40
N GLU A 120 -8.55 15.30 45.89
CA GLU A 120 -7.30 14.88 45.28
C GLU A 120 -7.26 15.29 43.80
N THR A 121 -6.06 15.40 43.24
CA THR A 121 -5.87 15.81 41.85
C THR A 121 -5.37 14.64 41.04
N GLY A 122 -6.06 14.32 39.94
CA GLY A 122 -5.68 13.25 39.01
C GLY A 122 -5.63 13.72 37.56
N GLU A 123 -5.14 12.86 36.68
CA GLU A 123 -5.06 13.11 35.23
C GLU A 123 -6.46 13.06 34.59
N CYS A 124 -6.79 14.08 33.78
CA CYS A 124 -8.12 14.22 33.18
C CYS A 124 -8.04 14.84 31.78
N TYR A 125 -9.09 14.60 31.00
CA TYR A 125 -9.24 15.10 29.63
C TYR A 125 -10.40 16.10 29.56
N ARG A 126 -10.17 17.21 28.85
CA ARG A 126 -11.21 18.21 28.53
C ARG A 126 -10.88 18.85 27.20
N ALA A 127 -11.82 18.84 26.26
CA ALA A 127 -11.61 19.51 24.98
C ALA A 127 -11.60 21.04 25.15
N PRO A 128 -10.84 21.77 24.32
CA PRO A 128 -10.69 23.22 24.49
C PRO A 128 -11.90 24.03 23.99
N SER A 129 -12.74 23.47 23.11
CA SER A 129 -13.93 24.13 22.57
C SER A 129 -14.99 23.11 22.12
N ILE A 130 -16.21 23.57 21.83
CA ILE A 130 -17.24 22.71 21.22
C ILE A 130 -16.91 22.32 19.77
N SER A 131 -16.08 23.12 19.08
CA SER A 131 -15.74 22.94 17.66
C SER A 131 -14.52 22.04 17.44
N SER A 132 -13.78 21.75 18.50
CA SER A 132 -12.59 20.89 18.50
C SER A 132 -12.89 19.59 19.22
N THR A 133 -12.42 18.48 18.69
CA THR A 133 -12.53 17.16 19.33
C THR A 133 -11.18 16.65 19.78
N ILE A 134 -11.15 16.00 20.93
CA ILE A 134 -9.99 15.24 21.45
C ILE A 134 -10.41 13.79 21.71
N TYR A 135 -9.44 12.90 21.84
CA TYR A 135 -9.62 11.57 22.38
C TYR A 135 -9.26 11.55 23.87
N GLY A 136 -10.15 11.01 24.69
CA GLY A 136 -9.91 10.77 26.11
C GLY A 136 -10.06 9.28 26.41
N TYR A 137 -9.10 8.71 27.12
CA TYR A 137 -9.12 7.29 27.49
C TYR A 137 -9.25 7.14 29.01
N SER A 138 -10.25 6.36 29.42
CA SER A 138 -10.50 5.96 30.82
C SER A 138 -10.80 4.47 30.85
N GLN A 139 -12.04 4.05 31.11
CA GLN A 139 -12.48 2.67 30.88
C GLN A 139 -12.73 2.41 29.39
N TYR A 140 -13.24 3.41 28.69
CA TYR A 140 -13.43 3.40 27.24
C TYR A 140 -12.66 4.54 26.59
N LEU A 141 -12.47 4.45 25.27
CA LEU A 141 -11.98 5.55 24.47
C LEU A 141 -13.16 6.42 24.02
N TYR A 142 -13.06 7.73 24.21
CA TYR A 142 -14.10 8.69 23.87
C TYR A 142 -13.57 9.72 22.89
N ASN A 143 -14.31 9.98 21.82
CA ASN A 143 -14.16 11.20 21.02
C ASN A 143 -15.03 12.29 21.63
N MET A 144 -14.41 13.37 22.12
CA MET A 144 -15.08 14.36 22.94
C MET A 144 -14.80 15.80 22.52
N ASN A 145 -15.83 16.63 22.60
CA ASN A 145 -15.72 18.08 22.60
C ASN A 145 -16.03 18.63 24.01
N MET A 146 -16.15 19.95 24.15
CA MET A 146 -16.32 20.60 25.45
C MET A 146 -17.55 20.14 26.26
N PHE A 147 -18.59 19.66 25.58
CA PHE A 147 -19.89 19.34 26.18
C PHE A 147 -20.44 17.98 25.77
N ALA A 148 -19.71 17.19 24.98
CA ALA A 148 -20.15 15.87 24.56
C ALA A 148 -18.97 14.90 24.48
N ALA A 149 -19.22 13.63 24.80
CA ALA A 149 -18.27 12.55 24.66
C ALA A 149 -18.96 11.33 24.05
N GLN A 150 -18.58 10.98 22.83
CA GLN A 150 -19.06 9.82 22.11
C GLN A 150 -18.07 8.67 22.31
N MET A 151 -18.56 7.52 22.75
CA MET A 151 -17.75 6.32 22.90
C MET A 151 -17.32 5.84 21.52
N VAL A 152 -16.03 5.53 21.38
CA VAL A 152 -15.51 4.86 20.20
C VAL A 152 -15.95 3.40 20.23
N ASP A 153 -16.62 2.95 19.18
CA ASP A 153 -17.12 1.58 19.03
C ASP A 153 -16.78 0.95 17.68
N GLU A 154 -15.96 1.62 16.87
CA GLU A 154 -15.43 1.12 15.61
C GLU A 154 -14.07 0.44 15.83
N THR A 155 -13.93 -0.78 15.29
CA THR A 155 -12.66 -1.53 15.26
C THR A 155 -11.62 -0.82 14.39
N GLY A 156 -10.41 -0.67 14.89
CA GLY A 156 -9.30 -0.03 14.18
C GLY A 156 -8.29 0.60 15.12
N TYR A 157 -7.36 1.36 14.56
CA TYR A 157 -6.39 2.15 15.31
C TYR A 157 -6.74 3.63 15.35
N TYR A 158 -6.48 4.25 16.50
CA TYR A 158 -6.59 5.69 16.71
C TYR A 158 -5.23 6.19 17.18
N ILE A 159 -4.53 6.90 16.30
CA ILE A 159 -3.21 7.44 16.60
C ILE A 159 -3.40 8.89 17.05
N VAL A 160 -3.00 9.15 18.28
CA VAL A 160 -3.32 10.40 18.98
C VAL A 160 -2.04 11.09 19.40
N SER A 161 -1.99 12.41 19.22
CA SER A 161 -0.89 13.23 19.70
C SER A 161 -1.02 13.48 21.20
N LEU A 162 -0.03 13.07 22.01
CA LEU A 162 -0.05 13.25 23.47
C LEU A 162 -0.11 14.71 23.92
N SER A 163 0.35 15.65 23.10
CA SER A 163 0.36 17.08 23.45
C SER A 163 -1.01 17.75 23.32
N THR A 164 -1.88 17.23 22.45
CA THR A 164 -3.17 17.85 22.13
C THR A 164 -4.36 16.92 22.34
N ASN A 165 -4.09 15.62 22.51
CA ASN A 165 -5.08 14.55 22.50
C ASN A 165 -5.91 14.51 21.22
N THR A 166 -5.44 15.10 20.13
CA THR A 166 -6.14 15.07 18.82
C THR A 166 -5.59 13.97 17.92
N THR A 167 -6.37 13.56 16.92
CA THR A 167 -5.89 12.67 15.86
C THR A 167 -4.64 13.26 15.21
N VAL A 168 -3.74 12.40 14.77
CA VAL A 168 -2.49 12.83 14.13
C VAL A 168 -2.73 13.58 12.83
N VAL A 169 -1.93 14.62 12.62
CA VAL A 169 -1.80 15.30 11.32
C VAL A 169 -0.33 15.34 10.90
N SER A 170 -0.06 15.72 9.65
CA SER A 170 1.29 15.62 9.07
C SER A 170 2.41 16.30 9.86
N LYS A 171 2.12 17.38 10.58
CA LYS A 171 3.09 18.06 11.45
C LYS A 171 3.51 17.20 12.66
N ASN A 172 2.68 16.26 13.10
CA ASN A 172 2.93 15.47 14.29
C ASN A 172 4.06 14.47 14.09
N TYR A 173 4.12 13.78 12.96
CA TYR A 173 5.13 12.75 12.71
C TYR A 173 6.32 13.24 11.87
N LYS A 174 6.25 14.43 11.25
CA LYS A 174 7.41 15.01 10.51
C LYS A 174 8.48 15.64 11.41
N THR A 175 8.15 15.99 12.66
CA THR A 175 9.10 16.58 13.61
C THR A 175 9.45 15.57 14.70
N LYS A 176 10.76 15.40 14.96
CA LYS A 176 11.39 14.34 15.78
C LYS A 176 10.98 14.23 17.27
N ASN A 177 9.86 14.77 17.72
CA ASN A 177 9.59 14.88 19.17
C ASN A 177 8.11 14.94 19.60
N ASN A 178 7.15 14.58 18.75
CA ASN A 178 5.78 14.50 19.22
C ASN A 178 5.51 13.08 19.73
N GLY A 179 5.34 12.95 21.04
CA GLY A 179 4.84 11.72 21.63
C GLY A 179 3.49 11.37 21.00
N LEU A 180 3.42 10.21 20.37
CA LEU A 180 2.19 9.62 19.84
C LEU A 180 1.81 8.44 20.71
N ILE A 181 0.51 8.25 20.88
CA ILE A 181 -0.07 7.06 21.51
C ILE A 181 -0.99 6.40 20.49
N VAL A 182 -0.95 5.08 20.45
CA VAL A 182 -1.84 4.28 19.60
C VAL A 182 -2.85 3.62 20.51
N TYR A 183 -4.14 3.83 20.22
CA TYR A 183 -5.20 3.02 20.79
C TYR A 183 -5.65 1.99 19.77
N GLY A 184 -5.58 0.72 20.15
CA GLY A 184 -6.13 -0.39 19.37
C GLY A 184 -7.52 -0.74 19.89
N CYS A 185 -8.52 -0.68 19.03
CA CYS A 185 -9.91 -0.96 19.37
C CYS A 185 -10.44 -2.19 18.63
N GLN A 186 -11.12 -3.06 19.36
CA GLN A 186 -12.03 -4.09 18.83
C GLN A 186 -13.43 -3.76 19.33
N LEU A 187 -14.27 -3.23 18.44
CA LEU A 187 -15.52 -2.55 18.80
C LEU A 187 -15.25 -1.46 19.86
N SER A 188 -16.02 -1.45 20.95
CA SER A 188 -15.82 -0.52 22.07
C SER A 188 -14.69 -0.92 23.04
N SER A 189 -14.05 -2.07 22.84
CA SER A 189 -12.91 -2.49 23.65
C SER A 189 -11.63 -1.89 23.10
N CYS A 190 -11.28 -0.71 23.60
CA CYS A 190 -10.06 -0.01 23.26
C CYS A 190 -9.01 -0.18 24.36
N LYS A 191 -7.74 -0.25 23.98
CA LYS A 191 -6.61 -0.22 24.91
C LYS A 191 -5.42 0.52 24.29
N GLU A 192 -4.54 1.06 25.14
CA GLU A 192 -3.22 1.50 24.70
C GLU A 192 -2.52 0.31 24.03
N TYR A 193 -2.05 0.52 22.80
CA TYR A 193 -1.43 -0.50 21.96
C TYR A 193 0.04 -0.14 21.74
N THR A 194 0.93 -1.09 22.03
CA THR A 194 2.36 -0.94 21.78
C THR A 194 2.65 -1.30 20.32
N PRO A 195 3.11 -0.36 19.49
CA PRO A 195 3.45 -0.62 18.10
C PRO A 195 4.61 -1.61 18.00
N GLU A 196 4.51 -2.52 17.04
CA GLU A 196 5.60 -3.38 16.57
C GLU A 196 6.50 -2.57 15.61
N GLU A 197 7.79 -2.87 15.64
CA GLU A 197 8.74 -2.33 14.68
C GLU A 197 8.35 -2.77 13.27
N ASP A 198 8.52 -1.88 12.30
CA ASP A 198 8.35 -2.17 10.87
C ASP A 198 6.93 -2.49 10.38
N VAL A 199 5.93 -2.30 11.24
CA VAL A 199 4.52 -2.41 10.86
C VAL A 199 3.91 -1.02 10.65
N TYR A 200 3.17 -0.84 9.54
CA TYR A 200 2.34 0.34 9.34
C TYR A 200 0.99 0.19 10.05
N TYR A 201 0.60 1.19 10.83
CA TYR A 201 -0.72 1.23 11.48
C TYR A 201 -1.63 2.21 10.73
N TYR A 202 -2.79 1.73 10.28
CA TYR A 202 -3.78 2.56 9.60
C TYR A 202 -4.73 3.23 10.59
N ASP A 203 -4.74 4.56 10.58
CA ASP A 203 -5.75 5.37 11.28
C ASP A 203 -6.79 5.85 10.26
N GLY A 204 -7.99 5.27 10.33
CA GLY A 204 -9.10 5.60 9.44
C GLY A 204 -9.65 7.02 9.60
N ARG A 205 -9.49 7.63 10.79
CA ARG A 205 -9.95 9.00 11.07
C ARG A 205 -8.97 10.04 10.55
N ALA A 206 -7.68 9.79 10.71
CA ALA A 206 -6.62 10.60 10.12
C ALA A 206 -6.45 10.32 8.62
N LYS A 207 -7.00 9.21 8.11
CA LYS A 207 -6.80 8.69 6.75
C LYS A 207 -5.32 8.60 6.40
N THR A 208 -4.53 7.99 7.28
CA THR A 208 -3.08 7.85 7.08
C THR A 208 -2.58 6.52 7.61
N ILE A 209 -1.39 6.12 7.15
CA ILE A 209 -0.63 5.01 7.73
C ILE A 209 0.67 5.53 8.30
N LEU A 210 1.05 5.05 9.48
CA LEU A 210 2.31 5.39 10.14
C LEU A 210 3.05 4.11 10.55
N ARG A 211 4.33 4.01 10.14
CA ARG A 211 5.26 2.96 10.55
C ARG A 211 6.11 3.45 11.70
N TYR A 212 6.26 2.60 12.71
CA TYR A 212 7.15 2.82 13.83
C TYR A 212 8.49 2.13 13.56
N ARG A 213 9.58 2.89 13.56
CA ARG A 213 10.96 2.37 13.50
C ARG A 213 11.87 3.17 14.42
N ASP A 214 12.57 2.53 15.36
CA ASP A 214 13.56 3.15 16.26
C ASP A 214 13.04 4.40 17.00
N GLY A 215 11.79 4.37 17.47
CA GLY A 215 11.17 5.52 18.14
C GLY A 215 10.70 6.63 17.19
N ILE A 216 10.80 6.44 15.88
CA ILE A 216 10.42 7.42 14.86
C ILE A 216 9.20 6.92 14.07
N TRP A 217 8.21 7.79 13.95
CA TRP A 217 7.03 7.55 13.13
C TRP A 217 7.22 8.11 11.72
N ASN A 218 7.02 7.28 10.71
CA ASN A 218 7.13 7.67 9.31
C ASN A 218 5.90 7.25 8.50
N THR A 219 5.64 7.95 7.41
CA THR A 219 4.56 7.62 6.46
C THR A 219 5.19 7.35 5.10
N PRO A 220 4.66 6.45 4.25
CA PRO A 220 5.29 6.13 2.97
C PRO A 220 5.37 7.36 2.07
N SER A 221 6.37 7.45 1.22
CA SER A 221 6.55 8.57 0.28
C SER A 221 5.68 8.41 -0.99
N THR A 222 5.49 7.18 -1.45
CA THR A 222 4.77 6.81 -2.68
C THR A 222 3.61 5.85 -2.39
N SER A 223 2.79 5.57 -3.41
CA SER A 223 1.77 4.51 -3.37
C SER A 223 2.41 3.15 -3.66
N GLY A 224 1.80 2.05 -3.21
CA GLY A 224 2.31 0.70 -3.47
C GLY A 224 1.71 -0.34 -2.53
N TYR A 225 2.51 -1.37 -2.23
CA TYR A 225 2.21 -2.38 -1.22
C TYR A 225 2.99 -2.10 0.06
N ALA A 226 2.39 -2.35 1.21
CA ALA A 226 3.07 -2.29 2.50
C ALA A 226 2.49 -3.33 3.47
N TYR A 227 3.26 -3.69 4.48
CA TYR A 227 2.81 -4.52 5.59
C TYR A 227 2.04 -3.63 6.57
N ILE A 228 0.71 -3.72 6.52
CA ILE A 228 -0.22 -2.81 7.21
C ILE A 228 -1.09 -3.60 8.18
N SER A 229 -1.16 -3.11 9.41
CA SER A 229 -2.15 -3.49 10.40
C SER A 229 -3.29 -2.47 10.37
N ILE A 230 -4.47 -2.93 9.97
CA ILE A 230 -5.68 -2.09 9.91
C ILE A 230 -6.47 -2.13 11.22
N ASN A 231 -6.26 -3.16 12.03
CA ASN A 231 -6.86 -3.34 13.34
C ASN A 231 -5.99 -4.27 14.22
N PRO A 232 -6.22 -4.33 15.54
CA PRO A 232 -5.40 -5.13 16.46
C PRO A 232 -5.39 -6.65 16.28
N ALA A 233 -6.26 -7.21 15.44
CA ALA A 233 -6.32 -8.66 15.23
C ALA A 233 -5.37 -9.11 14.12
N ASP A 234 -5.26 -8.33 13.04
CA ASP A 234 -4.66 -8.80 11.80
C ASP A 234 -3.70 -7.76 11.17
N THR A 235 -2.57 -8.28 10.70
CA THR A 235 -1.58 -7.54 9.91
C THR A 235 -1.31 -8.31 8.63
N TYR A 236 -1.29 -7.62 7.49
CA TYR A 236 -1.13 -8.27 6.19
C TYR A 236 -0.51 -7.32 5.16
N ILE A 237 -0.23 -7.80 3.95
CA ILE A 237 0.17 -6.92 2.84
C ILE A 237 -1.07 -6.29 2.21
N TYR A 238 -1.12 -4.96 2.21
CA TYR A 238 -2.19 -4.20 1.60
C TYR A 238 -1.64 -3.29 0.50
N ARG A 239 -2.41 -3.17 -0.59
CA ARG A 239 -2.22 -2.13 -1.58
C ARG A 239 -2.83 -0.84 -1.06
N PHE A 240 -2.10 0.26 -1.16
CA PHE A 240 -2.58 1.58 -0.77
C PHE A 240 -2.25 2.63 -1.83
N THR A 241 -3.06 3.69 -1.84
CA THR A 241 -2.88 4.88 -2.67
C THR A 241 -2.65 6.07 -1.76
N LYS A 242 -1.57 6.81 -2.03
CA LYS A 242 -1.27 8.07 -1.35
C LYS A 242 -1.62 9.26 -2.24
N ASN A 243 -2.56 10.05 -1.77
CA ASN A 243 -2.81 11.42 -2.22
C ASN A 243 -2.07 12.39 -1.29
N VAL A 244 -1.98 13.68 -1.65
CA VAL A 244 -1.13 14.69 -0.97
C VAL A 244 -1.14 14.57 0.56
N ASP A 245 -2.32 14.49 1.17
CA ASP A 245 -2.49 14.39 2.64
C ASP A 245 -3.35 13.18 3.08
N GLU A 246 -3.83 12.34 2.16
CA GLU A 246 -4.71 11.21 2.49
C GLU A 246 -4.18 9.90 1.90
N ILE A 247 -4.23 8.83 2.69
CA ILE A 247 -3.93 7.47 2.28
C ILE A 247 -5.22 6.64 2.32
N LYS A 248 -5.47 5.93 1.22
CA LYS A 248 -6.58 5.00 1.08
C LYS A 248 -6.05 3.58 0.94
N ILE A 249 -6.54 2.66 1.78
CA ILE A 249 -6.33 1.23 1.62
C ILE A 249 -7.24 0.74 0.47
N ASN A 250 -6.65 0.08 -0.53
CA ASN A 250 -7.34 -0.32 -1.76
C ASN A 250 -7.79 -1.77 -1.72
N SER A 251 -6.88 -2.69 -1.41
CA SER A 251 -7.12 -4.12 -1.43
C SER A 251 -6.10 -4.85 -0.57
N ILE A 252 -6.49 -6.03 -0.08
CA ILE A 252 -5.56 -7.00 0.49
C ILE A 252 -4.78 -7.69 -0.63
N ALA A 253 -3.55 -8.14 -0.36
CA ALA A 253 -2.80 -9.01 -1.27
C ALA A 253 -3.50 -10.37 -1.41
N ASN A 254 -3.44 -10.96 -2.60
CA ASN A 254 -3.79 -12.35 -2.85
C ASN A 254 -2.53 -13.23 -2.70
N TYR A 255 -2.66 -14.56 -2.83
CA TYR A 255 -1.51 -15.47 -2.90
C TYR A 255 -0.41 -14.99 -3.86
N GLY A 256 0.86 -15.12 -3.45
CA GLY A 256 2.04 -14.84 -4.28
C GLY A 256 3.02 -13.83 -3.68
N TYR A 257 3.94 -13.31 -4.50
CA TYR A 257 5.02 -12.43 -4.05
C TYR A 257 4.72 -10.95 -4.23
N TYR A 258 5.06 -10.14 -3.23
CA TYR A 258 4.86 -8.70 -3.20
C TYR A 258 6.11 -7.97 -2.74
N TYR A 259 6.59 -7.07 -3.59
CA TYR A 259 7.61 -6.10 -3.22
C TYR A 259 6.95 -4.85 -2.64
N THR A 260 7.37 -4.45 -1.44
CA THR A 260 6.76 -3.34 -0.70
C THR A 260 7.46 -2.01 -0.95
N VAL A 261 6.81 -0.91 -0.58
CA VAL A 261 7.40 0.45 -0.60
C VAL A 261 8.61 0.58 0.34
N ASP A 262 8.77 -0.35 1.26
CA ASP A 262 9.88 -0.42 2.20
C ASP A 262 11.06 -1.23 1.66
N GLN A 263 10.99 -1.66 0.39
CA GLN A 263 12.02 -2.43 -0.31
C GLN A 263 12.19 -3.86 0.18
N GLU A 264 11.14 -4.43 0.78
CA GLU A 264 11.11 -5.80 1.27
C GLU A 264 10.24 -6.69 0.39
N MET A 265 10.62 -7.96 0.27
CA MET A 265 9.86 -8.97 -0.46
C MET A 265 9.12 -9.88 0.51
N TYR A 266 7.81 -10.01 0.30
CA TYR A 266 6.94 -10.88 1.07
C TYR A 266 6.33 -11.96 0.18
N HIS A 267 6.14 -13.15 0.73
CA HIS A 267 5.31 -14.20 0.17
C HIS A 267 4.02 -14.31 0.98
N CYS A 268 2.89 -14.15 0.31
CA CYS A 268 1.57 -14.25 0.90
C CYS A 268 0.99 -15.63 0.60
N ASN A 269 0.74 -16.44 1.64
CA ASN A 269 0.19 -17.77 1.50
C ASN A 269 -1.23 -17.84 2.09
N GLU A 270 -2.20 -18.32 1.31
CA GLU A 270 -3.57 -18.54 1.80
C GLU A 270 -3.67 -19.80 2.66
N ASP A 271 -2.84 -20.83 2.39
CA ASP A 271 -2.91 -22.14 3.03
C ASP A 271 -2.29 -22.16 4.45
N GLU A 272 -1.35 -21.25 4.75
CA GLU A 272 -0.72 -21.08 6.07
C GLU A 272 -1.40 -19.96 6.88
N GLY A 273 -2.71 -20.11 7.09
CA GLY A 273 -3.47 -19.24 8.00
C GLY A 273 -3.60 -17.79 7.54
N SER A 274 -3.58 -17.53 6.22
CA SER A 274 -3.68 -16.17 5.66
C SER A 274 -2.61 -15.22 6.22
N SER A 275 -1.33 -15.61 6.14
CA SER A 275 -0.21 -14.77 6.57
C SER A 275 0.72 -14.44 5.40
N CYS A 276 1.21 -13.19 5.37
CA CYS A 276 2.32 -12.80 4.50
C CYS A 276 3.59 -12.80 5.33
N THR A 277 4.63 -13.47 4.86
CA THR A 277 5.91 -13.57 5.55
C THR A 277 7.04 -13.04 4.66
N PRO A 278 8.08 -12.42 5.25
CA PRO A 278 9.26 -12.04 4.49
C PRO A 278 9.95 -13.29 3.94
N ILE A 279 10.56 -13.14 2.76
CA ILE A 279 11.36 -14.21 2.16
C ILE A 279 12.56 -14.58 3.04
N LYS A 280 13.00 -15.84 2.96
CA LYS A 280 14.09 -16.38 3.78
C LYS A 280 15.27 -16.89 2.96
N ASP A 281 15.17 -16.82 1.63
CA ASP A 281 16.15 -17.41 0.74
C ASP A 281 16.61 -16.37 -0.30
N THR A 282 17.88 -16.48 -0.69
CA THR A 282 18.41 -15.72 -1.82
C THR A 282 17.88 -16.34 -3.12
N GLY A 283 17.36 -15.53 -4.03
CA GLY A 283 16.79 -16.05 -5.26
C GLY A 283 16.04 -15.02 -6.10
N TYR A 284 15.41 -15.51 -7.17
CA TYR A 284 14.53 -14.72 -8.03
C TYR A 284 13.08 -14.88 -7.60
N TYR A 285 12.35 -13.78 -7.58
CA TYR A 285 10.95 -13.72 -7.14
C TYR A 285 10.13 -13.00 -8.20
N PHE A 286 9.12 -13.69 -8.74
CA PHE A 286 8.15 -13.14 -9.68
C PHE A 286 6.94 -12.61 -8.92
N THR A 287 6.70 -11.31 -9.00
CA THR A 287 5.63 -10.64 -8.26
C THR A 287 4.32 -10.64 -9.02
N ASN A 288 3.21 -10.52 -8.30
CA ASN A 288 1.86 -10.51 -8.87
C ASN A 288 1.57 -9.32 -9.80
N ILE A 289 2.40 -8.28 -9.77
CA ILE A 289 2.32 -7.14 -10.69
C ILE A 289 3.17 -7.33 -11.96
N GLY A 290 3.76 -8.51 -12.16
CA GLY A 290 4.53 -8.85 -13.34
C GLY A 290 5.98 -8.38 -13.29
N GLU A 291 6.55 -8.13 -12.11
CA GLU A 291 7.95 -7.71 -11.95
C GLU A 291 8.78 -8.83 -11.37
N VAL A 292 10.02 -9.00 -11.84
CA VAL A 292 10.97 -9.98 -11.29
C VAL A 292 12.03 -9.25 -10.48
N TYR A 293 12.30 -9.75 -9.29
CA TYR A 293 13.35 -9.25 -8.39
C TYR A 293 14.36 -10.36 -8.12
N TYR A 294 15.63 -10.00 -8.06
CA TYR A 294 16.66 -10.85 -7.46
C TYR A 294 16.94 -10.33 -6.06
N CYS A 295 16.70 -11.16 -5.05
CA CYS A 295 16.88 -10.80 -3.65
C CYS A 295 18.03 -11.58 -3.03
N ILE A 296 18.87 -10.88 -2.27
CA ILE A 296 19.95 -11.44 -1.47
C ILE A 296 19.53 -11.39 -0.01
N HIS A 297 19.38 -12.56 0.60
CA HIS A 297 19.00 -12.74 2.00
C HIS A 297 20.22 -13.16 2.81
N ASP A 298 20.52 -12.41 3.87
CA ASP A 298 21.53 -12.79 4.86
C ASP A 298 20.91 -13.73 5.90
N SER A 299 21.29 -15.00 5.84
CA SER A 299 20.80 -16.04 6.77
C SER A 299 21.18 -15.79 8.23
N GLU A 300 22.19 -14.96 8.51
CA GLU A 300 22.57 -14.59 9.88
C GLU A 300 21.69 -13.46 10.45
N GLY A 301 20.89 -12.80 9.61
CA GLY A 301 20.02 -11.69 9.99
C GLY A 301 20.78 -10.45 10.47
N LEU A 302 22.04 -10.30 10.06
CA LEU A 302 22.87 -9.14 10.39
C LEU A 302 22.58 -7.97 9.44
N GLU A 303 22.29 -8.28 8.18
CA GLU A 303 21.94 -7.30 7.15
C GLU A 303 20.50 -7.47 6.67
N ALA A 304 19.89 -6.35 6.27
CA ALA A 304 18.55 -6.37 5.67
C ALA A 304 18.59 -7.07 4.30
N THR A 305 17.50 -7.76 3.95
CA THR A 305 17.38 -8.38 2.63
C THR A 305 17.36 -7.30 1.54
N GLU A 306 18.24 -7.43 0.54
CA GLU A 306 18.33 -6.49 -0.57
C GLU A 306 17.73 -7.10 -1.83
N CYS A 307 16.73 -6.44 -2.41
CA CYS A 307 16.06 -6.89 -3.64
C CYS A 307 16.28 -5.90 -4.78
N THR A 308 16.82 -6.40 -5.90
CA THR A 308 17.05 -5.61 -7.12
C THR A 308 16.09 -6.04 -8.23
N LYS A 309 15.30 -5.09 -8.74
CA LYS A 309 14.41 -5.32 -9.89
C LYS A 309 15.22 -5.69 -11.12
N GLN A 310 14.82 -6.78 -11.77
CA GLN A 310 15.40 -7.28 -13.00
C GLN A 310 14.63 -6.74 -14.21
N ALA A 311 15.38 -6.26 -15.19
CA ALA A 311 14.89 -5.77 -16.46
C ALA A 311 14.62 -6.92 -17.42
N CYS A 312 13.55 -6.76 -18.19
CA CYS A 312 13.23 -7.62 -19.33
C CYS A 312 13.31 -6.81 -20.63
N VAL A 313 13.40 -7.50 -21.77
CA VAL A 313 13.59 -6.86 -23.07
C VAL A 313 12.24 -6.55 -23.68
N SER A 314 11.92 -5.26 -23.81
CA SER A 314 10.63 -4.82 -24.32
C SER A 314 10.29 -5.46 -25.68
N GLY A 315 9.07 -5.99 -25.79
CA GLY A 315 8.56 -6.68 -26.96
C GLY A 315 8.90 -8.16 -27.06
N GLN A 316 9.88 -8.65 -26.29
CA GLN A 316 10.22 -10.09 -26.23
C GLN A 316 9.33 -10.84 -25.23
N TYR A 317 9.32 -12.16 -25.37
CA TYR A 317 8.52 -13.06 -24.56
C TYR A 317 9.36 -13.78 -23.52
N TYR A 318 8.73 -14.21 -22.44
CA TYR A 318 9.34 -14.91 -21.31
C TYR A 318 8.44 -16.07 -20.88
N TYR A 319 9.03 -17.23 -20.62
CA TYR A 319 8.33 -18.41 -20.09
C TYR A 319 8.60 -18.54 -18.59
N ILE A 320 7.56 -18.47 -17.77
CA ILE A 320 7.60 -18.52 -16.31
C ILE A 320 6.36 -19.27 -15.83
N GLU A 321 6.49 -20.23 -14.91
CA GLU A 321 5.36 -20.92 -14.26
C GLU A 321 4.32 -21.48 -15.26
N ASP A 322 4.80 -22.20 -16.28
CA ASP A 322 3.99 -22.80 -17.35
C ASP A 322 3.11 -21.82 -18.16
N ALA A 323 3.50 -20.55 -18.20
CA ALA A 323 2.84 -19.51 -18.98
C ALA A 323 3.83 -18.61 -19.72
N TYR A 324 3.35 -18.00 -20.81
CA TYR A 324 4.11 -17.01 -21.57
C TYR A 324 3.68 -15.59 -21.20
N TYR A 325 4.67 -14.74 -21.01
CA TYR A 325 4.53 -13.33 -20.72
C TYR A 325 5.25 -12.49 -21.78
N ARG A 326 4.70 -11.33 -22.10
CA ARG A 326 5.34 -10.32 -22.96
C ARG A 326 5.91 -9.22 -22.10
N CYS A 327 7.15 -8.81 -22.34
CA CYS A 327 7.77 -7.71 -21.63
C CYS A 327 7.34 -6.36 -22.20
N GLU A 328 6.78 -5.50 -21.36
CA GLU A 328 6.43 -4.12 -21.68
C GLU A 328 7.58 -3.15 -21.36
N SER A 329 7.48 -1.89 -21.79
CA SER A 329 8.56 -0.90 -21.69
C SER A 329 9.03 -0.60 -20.25
N SER A 330 8.21 -0.87 -19.24
CA SER A 330 8.53 -0.71 -17.81
C SER A 330 9.28 -1.89 -17.18
N SER A 331 9.75 -2.83 -18.00
CA SER A 331 10.25 -4.14 -17.54
C SER A 331 9.21 -4.88 -16.70
N THR A 332 7.96 -4.85 -17.17
CA THR A 332 6.83 -5.54 -16.55
C THR A 332 6.36 -6.61 -17.53
N LEU A 333 6.23 -7.83 -17.03
CA LEU A 333 5.79 -9.00 -17.75
C LEU A 333 4.27 -9.11 -17.66
N VAL A 334 3.60 -9.03 -18.80
CA VAL A 334 2.14 -9.16 -18.90
C VAL A 334 1.79 -10.49 -19.56
N PRO A 335 0.78 -11.23 -19.08
CA PRO A 335 0.35 -12.47 -19.71
C PRO A 335 0.07 -12.27 -21.21
N VAL A 336 0.53 -13.21 -22.04
CA VAL A 336 0.26 -13.19 -23.47
C VAL A 336 -1.23 -13.43 -23.73
N MET A 337 -1.85 -12.49 -24.44
CA MET A 337 -3.25 -12.50 -24.85
C MET A 337 -3.33 -12.62 -26.36
N SER A 338 -4.53 -12.93 -26.90
CA SER A 338 -4.77 -13.04 -28.35
C SER A 338 -4.21 -11.86 -29.18
N ARG A 339 -4.28 -10.61 -28.68
CA ARG A 339 -3.73 -9.42 -29.38
C ARG A 339 -2.20 -9.43 -29.56
N TYR A 340 -1.49 -10.24 -28.79
CA TYR A 340 -0.04 -10.41 -28.86
C TYR A 340 0.36 -11.64 -29.68
N CYS A 341 -0.60 -12.49 -30.09
CA CYS A 341 -0.31 -13.63 -30.94
C CYS A 341 -0.44 -13.28 -32.42
N SER A 342 0.67 -13.45 -33.15
CA SER A 342 0.70 -13.46 -34.61
C SER A 342 1.16 -14.84 -35.07
N TYR A 343 0.37 -15.49 -35.93
CA TYR A 343 0.62 -16.88 -36.31
C TYR A 343 1.92 -17.04 -37.12
N ASN A 344 2.22 -16.16 -38.07
CA ASN A 344 3.39 -16.33 -38.94
C ASN A 344 4.62 -15.51 -38.50
N GLU A 345 4.62 -14.93 -37.30
CA GLU A 345 5.70 -14.06 -36.84
C GLU A 345 6.70 -14.85 -36.00
N ASN A 346 7.98 -14.74 -36.36
CA ASN A 346 9.05 -15.27 -35.53
C ASN A 346 9.31 -14.31 -34.37
N VAL A 347 9.25 -14.82 -33.15
CA VAL A 347 9.45 -14.06 -31.92
C VAL A 347 10.55 -14.68 -31.07
N ILE A 348 11.15 -13.88 -30.21
CA ILE A 348 12.13 -14.36 -29.22
C ILE A 348 11.39 -14.66 -27.92
N VAL A 349 11.52 -15.91 -27.46
CA VAL A 349 11.09 -16.35 -26.12
C VAL A 349 12.31 -16.63 -25.28
N ASN A 350 12.33 -16.05 -24.09
CA ASN A 350 13.40 -16.18 -23.11
C ASN A 350 12.95 -17.10 -21.97
N PHE A 351 13.83 -18.00 -21.57
CA PHE A 351 13.66 -18.91 -20.45
C PHE A 351 14.63 -18.46 -19.35
N PRO A 352 14.17 -17.84 -18.25
CA PRO A 352 15.03 -17.32 -17.20
C PRO A 352 15.83 -18.43 -16.50
N LEU A 353 17.15 -18.25 -16.35
CA LEU A 353 18.03 -19.25 -15.73
C LEU A 353 17.64 -19.62 -14.29
N ALA A 354 16.91 -18.74 -13.62
CA ALA A 354 16.37 -19.00 -12.29
C ALA A 354 15.35 -20.15 -12.23
N LEU A 355 14.77 -20.54 -13.37
CA LEU A 355 13.63 -21.45 -13.47
C LEU A 355 13.95 -22.66 -14.37
N THR A 356 15.20 -23.12 -14.38
CA THR A 356 15.66 -24.23 -15.24
C THR A 356 14.88 -25.54 -15.03
N GLU A 357 14.44 -25.81 -13.81
CA GLU A 357 13.60 -26.96 -13.47
C GLU A 357 12.27 -26.96 -14.24
N GLU A 358 11.70 -25.78 -14.51
CA GLU A 358 10.42 -25.59 -15.20
C GLU A 358 10.54 -25.60 -16.74
N TYR A 359 11.77 -25.69 -17.28
CA TYR A 359 11.94 -25.61 -18.72
C TYR A 359 11.24 -26.77 -19.44
N PRO A 360 10.58 -26.52 -20.59
CA PRO A 360 10.08 -27.59 -21.44
C PRO A 360 11.22 -28.53 -21.88
N ASP A 361 10.95 -29.84 -21.97
CA ASP A 361 11.97 -30.87 -22.27
C ASP A 361 12.75 -30.58 -23.55
N LYS A 362 12.10 -30.02 -24.58
CA LYS A 362 12.76 -29.63 -25.85
C LYS A 362 13.84 -28.58 -25.63
N ILE A 363 13.66 -27.67 -24.67
CA ILE A 363 14.66 -26.65 -24.31
C ILE A 363 15.81 -27.27 -23.54
N LYS A 364 15.51 -28.13 -22.56
CA LYS A 364 16.53 -28.88 -21.80
C LYS A 364 17.42 -29.71 -22.74
N GLN A 365 16.83 -30.47 -23.66
CA GLN A 365 17.55 -31.27 -24.66
C GLN A 365 18.39 -30.41 -25.60
N ALA A 366 17.87 -29.26 -26.05
CA ALA A 366 18.63 -28.34 -26.90
C ALA A 366 19.84 -27.76 -26.17
N MET A 367 19.70 -27.42 -24.88
CA MET A 367 20.81 -26.93 -24.05
C MET A 367 21.90 -27.99 -23.89
N GLU A 368 21.54 -29.23 -23.54
CA GLU A 368 22.50 -30.35 -23.44
C GLU A 368 23.22 -30.59 -24.78
N GLY A 369 22.49 -30.50 -25.90
CA GLY A 369 23.05 -30.64 -27.24
C GLY A 369 24.05 -29.54 -27.60
N ILE A 370 23.80 -28.30 -27.17
CA ILE A 370 24.71 -27.16 -27.38
C ILE A 370 25.96 -27.32 -26.52
N GLU A 371 25.81 -27.66 -25.24
CA GLU A 371 26.94 -27.84 -24.33
C GLU A 371 27.85 -28.98 -24.77
N LYS A 372 27.28 -30.06 -25.31
CA LYS A 372 28.03 -31.22 -25.78
C LYS A 372 28.73 -30.99 -27.12
N ASN A 373 28.11 -30.24 -28.04
CA ASN A 373 28.55 -30.16 -29.44
C ASN A 373 29.05 -28.77 -29.88
N ASN A 374 28.97 -27.75 -29.02
CA ASN A 374 29.42 -26.39 -29.32
C ASN A 374 30.27 -25.83 -28.16
N ASN A 375 31.15 -24.88 -28.45
CA ASN A 375 31.95 -24.17 -27.43
C ASN A 375 31.33 -22.85 -27.01
N SER A 376 30.02 -22.77 -27.15
CA SER A 376 29.19 -21.63 -26.80
C SER A 376 28.05 -22.12 -25.93
N THR A 377 27.36 -21.21 -25.25
CA THR A 377 26.18 -21.51 -24.45
C THR A 377 24.93 -20.98 -25.15
N ALA A 378 23.77 -21.55 -24.81
CA ALA A 378 22.48 -21.01 -25.23
C ALA A 378 22.11 -19.72 -24.46
N ILE A 379 22.90 -19.36 -23.46
CA ILE A 379 22.66 -18.27 -22.51
C ILE A 379 22.98 -16.94 -23.18
N VAL A 380 22.02 -16.03 -23.16
CA VAL A 380 22.19 -14.66 -23.62
C VAL A 380 22.42 -13.77 -22.40
N SER A 381 23.69 -13.46 -22.11
CA SER A 381 24.05 -12.46 -21.11
C SER A 381 24.12 -11.08 -21.77
N ARG A 382 23.32 -10.12 -21.29
CA ARG A 382 23.32 -8.75 -21.82
C ARG A 382 24.26 -7.86 -21.02
N ARG A 383 24.89 -6.89 -21.70
CA ARG A 383 25.73 -5.88 -21.05
C ARG A 383 24.87 -4.96 -20.16
N GLY A 384 24.87 -5.21 -18.86
CA GLY A 384 24.19 -4.42 -17.84
C GLY A 384 23.78 -5.32 -16.67
N LYS A 385 24.08 -4.92 -15.43
CA LYS A 385 24.04 -5.79 -14.23
C LYS A 385 22.64 -6.28 -13.81
N ASN A 386 21.57 -5.90 -14.50
CA ASN A 386 20.20 -6.08 -14.00
C ASN A 386 19.25 -6.69 -15.05
N TYR A 387 19.72 -7.36 -16.11
CA TYR A 387 18.81 -8.05 -17.04
C TYR A 387 18.63 -9.51 -16.62
N LEU A 388 17.42 -10.03 -16.81
CA LEU A 388 17.16 -11.47 -16.60
C LEU A 388 18.04 -12.30 -17.53
N GLU A 389 19.02 -12.99 -16.94
CA GLU A 389 19.81 -13.99 -17.64
C GLU A 389 18.90 -15.13 -18.06
N SER A 390 18.98 -15.48 -19.33
CA SER A 390 18.04 -16.43 -19.93
C SER A 390 18.66 -17.21 -21.08
N VAL A 391 18.09 -18.38 -21.31
CA VAL A 391 18.24 -19.11 -22.57
C VAL A 391 17.19 -18.57 -23.54
N SER A 392 17.60 -18.16 -24.73
CA SER A 392 16.69 -17.59 -25.72
C SER A 392 16.46 -18.57 -26.86
N GLY A 393 15.22 -18.64 -27.34
CA GLY A 393 14.85 -19.37 -28.55
C GLY A 393 13.95 -18.55 -29.45
N ILE A 394 13.93 -18.91 -30.73
CA ILE A 394 12.98 -18.38 -31.71
C ILE A 394 11.79 -19.30 -31.80
N PHE A 395 10.63 -18.70 -31.78
CA PHE A 395 9.34 -19.37 -31.81
C PHE A 395 8.43 -18.74 -32.84
N THR A 396 7.47 -19.51 -33.34
CA THR A 396 6.48 -19.08 -34.33
C THR A 396 5.11 -19.70 -34.02
N ASN A 397 4.11 -19.50 -34.88
CA ASN A 397 2.78 -20.11 -34.76
C ASN A 397 2.11 -19.85 -33.40
N CYS A 398 2.14 -18.59 -32.92
CA CYS A 398 1.47 -18.24 -31.66
C CYS A 398 -0.03 -18.49 -31.78
N THR A 399 -0.57 -19.36 -30.92
CA THR A 399 -2.01 -19.56 -30.78
C THR A 399 -2.46 -19.23 -29.36
N TYR A 400 -3.70 -18.77 -29.21
CA TYR A 400 -4.28 -18.43 -27.91
C TYR A 400 -5.59 -19.17 -27.71
N ASN A 401 -5.64 -20.00 -26.67
CA ASN A 401 -6.85 -20.67 -26.23
C ASN A 401 -7.61 -19.73 -25.27
N VAL A 402 -8.79 -19.26 -25.69
CA VAL A 402 -9.62 -18.33 -24.91
C VAL A 402 -10.21 -19.00 -23.67
N GLU A 403 -10.53 -20.29 -23.73
CA GLU A 403 -11.14 -21.03 -22.62
C GLU A 403 -10.14 -21.28 -21.49
N GLU A 404 -8.92 -21.66 -21.85
CA GLU A 404 -7.84 -21.93 -20.89
C GLU A 404 -7.03 -20.67 -20.54
N THR A 405 -7.24 -19.57 -21.26
CA THR A 405 -6.44 -18.33 -21.19
C THR A 405 -4.94 -18.53 -21.41
N LYS A 406 -4.57 -19.58 -22.15
CA LYS A 406 -3.19 -20.00 -22.40
C LYS A 406 -2.76 -19.70 -23.84
N SER A 407 -1.49 -19.34 -24.01
CA SER A 407 -0.85 -19.24 -25.31
C SER A 407 0.11 -20.40 -25.54
N THR A 408 0.29 -20.79 -26.79
CA THR A 408 1.27 -21.79 -27.21
C THR A 408 2.07 -21.29 -28.39
N PHE A 409 3.29 -21.79 -28.51
CA PHE A 409 4.24 -21.44 -29.55
C PHE A 409 4.94 -22.69 -30.07
N ASP A 410 5.30 -22.68 -31.35
CA ASP A 410 6.13 -23.71 -31.96
C ASP A 410 7.61 -23.28 -31.93
N LEU A 411 8.48 -24.14 -31.39
CA LEU A 411 9.92 -23.91 -31.37
C LEU A 411 10.50 -24.00 -32.78
N VAL A 412 11.15 -22.94 -33.23
CA VAL A 412 11.93 -22.92 -34.48
C VAL A 412 13.36 -23.35 -34.21
N CYS A 413 14.04 -22.67 -33.28
CA CYS A 413 15.41 -22.99 -32.88
C CYS A 413 15.83 -22.33 -31.56
N VAL A 414 16.84 -22.88 -30.89
CA VAL A 414 17.44 -22.31 -29.67
C VAL A 414 18.73 -21.59 -30.02
N ASN A 415 19.02 -20.46 -29.39
CA ASN A 415 20.22 -19.66 -29.64
C ASN A 415 21.50 -20.51 -29.65
N ASN A 416 22.36 -20.30 -30.65
CA ASN A 416 23.60 -21.06 -30.89
C ASN A 416 23.42 -22.57 -31.16
N TYR A 417 22.18 -23.05 -31.36
CA TYR A 417 21.94 -24.42 -31.81
C TYR A 417 22.36 -24.59 -33.27
N VAL A 418 23.18 -25.60 -33.53
CA VAL A 418 23.68 -25.95 -34.86
C VAL A 418 22.91 -27.16 -35.38
N LYS A 419 22.51 -27.11 -36.65
CA LYS A 419 21.93 -28.27 -37.35
C LYS A 419 22.49 -28.37 -38.76
N VAL A 420 22.47 -29.58 -39.32
CA VAL A 420 22.67 -29.80 -40.76
C VAL A 420 21.32 -29.62 -41.44
N ASP A 421 21.29 -28.85 -42.52
CA ASP A 421 20.12 -28.72 -43.37
C ASP A 421 19.96 -29.98 -44.22
N GLU A 422 18.83 -30.67 -44.08
CA GLU A 422 18.59 -31.96 -44.76
C GLU A 422 18.45 -31.84 -46.28
N ASP A 423 18.14 -30.64 -46.79
CA ASP A 423 17.93 -30.41 -48.23
C ASP A 423 19.21 -29.95 -48.93
N THR A 424 20.08 -29.22 -48.24
CA THR A 424 21.30 -28.63 -48.84
C THR A 424 22.62 -29.19 -48.31
N ASP A 425 22.59 -30.05 -47.28
CA ASP A 425 23.76 -30.52 -46.51
C ASP A 425 24.57 -29.39 -45.85
N ASP A 426 24.07 -28.16 -45.83
CA ASP A 426 24.76 -27.01 -45.24
C ASP A 426 24.59 -26.98 -43.72
N ILE A 427 25.64 -26.56 -43.02
CA ILE A 427 25.59 -26.35 -41.57
C ILE A 427 24.97 -24.99 -41.28
N LYS A 428 23.91 -24.97 -40.46
CA LYS A 428 23.20 -23.75 -40.06
C LYS A 428 23.24 -23.56 -38.55
N ILE A 429 23.31 -22.30 -38.12
CA ILE A 429 23.28 -21.88 -36.71
C ILE A 429 22.09 -20.95 -36.44
N CYS A 430 21.44 -21.12 -35.29
CA CYS A 430 20.32 -20.28 -34.88
C CYS A 430 20.80 -18.91 -34.40
N SER A 431 20.32 -17.83 -35.02
CA SER A 431 20.67 -16.44 -34.69
C SER A 431 19.45 -15.67 -34.20
N MET A 432 19.52 -15.16 -32.95
CA MET A 432 18.47 -14.32 -32.37
C MET A 432 18.30 -13.00 -33.13
N GLU A 433 19.37 -12.44 -33.71
CA GLU A 433 19.31 -11.18 -34.45
C GLU A 433 18.57 -11.31 -35.79
N GLN A 434 18.68 -12.48 -36.44
CA GLN A 434 18.04 -12.75 -37.73
C GLN A 434 16.70 -13.49 -37.59
N LEU A 435 16.27 -13.80 -36.36
CA LEU A 435 15.03 -14.53 -36.08
C LEU A 435 14.91 -15.86 -36.85
N GLY A 436 16.03 -16.57 -37.04
CA GLY A 436 16.02 -17.88 -37.68
C GLY A 436 17.40 -18.56 -37.76
N TYR A 437 17.46 -19.64 -38.55
CA TYR A 437 18.70 -20.31 -38.92
C TYR A 437 19.42 -19.55 -40.02
N VAL A 438 20.73 -19.43 -39.88
CA VAL A 438 21.63 -18.76 -40.84
C VAL A 438 22.82 -19.65 -41.12
N GLU A 439 23.54 -19.39 -42.20
CA GLU A 439 24.74 -20.14 -42.57
C GLU A 439 25.78 -20.07 -41.45
N CYS A 440 26.33 -21.22 -41.06
CA CYS A 440 27.48 -21.29 -40.16
C CYS A 440 28.76 -21.08 -40.97
N VAL A 441 29.64 -20.19 -40.50
CA VAL A 441 31.01 -20.07 -41.00
C VAL A 441 31.95 -20.77 -40.02
N GLU A 442 32.74 -21.72 -40.53
CA GLU A 442 33.73 -22.47 -39.75
C GLU A 442 34.74 -21.53 -39.08
N ASN A 443 35.04 -21.78 -37.81
CA ASN A 443 35.98 -20.98 -37.05
C ASN A 443 37.42 -21.39 -37.38
N GLU A 444 38.21 -20.49 -37.98
CA GLU A 444 39.59 -20.74 -38.40
C GLU A 444 40.52 -21.21 -37.25
N GLU A 445 40.24 -20.81 -36.00
CA GLU A 445 41.03 -21.22 -34.82
C GLU A 445 40.56 -22.55 -34.20
N ASN A 446 39.37 -23.03 -34.57
CA ASN A 446 38.79 -24.28 -34.08
C ASN A 446 37.89 -24.89 -35.17
N PRO A 447 38.43 -25.77 -36.03
CA PRO A 447 37.74 -26.33 -37.21
C PRO A 447 36.44 -27.10 -36.90
N GLU A 448 36.18 -27.43 -35.64
CA GLU A 448 34.95 -28.11 -35.20
C GLU A 448 33.88 -27.13 -34.69
N LYS A 449 34.07 -25.82 -34.80
CA LYS A 449 33.17 -24.79 -34.22
C LYS A 449 32.61 -23.84 -35.27
N CYS A 450 31.35 -23.45 -35.05
CA CYS A 450 30.58 -22.58 -35.93
C CYS A 450 30.46 -21.16 -35.39
N ASN A 451 30.72 -20.16 -36.21
CA ASN A 451 30.33 -18.76 -35.97
C ASN A 451 29.09 -18.41 -36.80
N VAL A 452 28.22 -17.56 -36.26
CA VAL A 452 27.12 -16.93 -37.01
C VAL A 452 27.76 -16.17 -38.18
N SER A 453 27.35 -16.47 -39.42
CA SER A 453 27.81 -15.72 -40.59
C SER A 453 27.68 -14.22 -40.33
N GLY A 454 28.84 -13.57 -40.21
CA GLY A 454 28.92 -12.13 -40.10
C GLY A 454 28.47 -11.54 -41.42
N ILE A 455 27.20 -11.18 -41.53
CA ILE A 455 26.80 -10.23 -42.56
C ILE A 455 27.53 -8.95 -42.19
N GLU A 456 28.54 -8.57 -42.99
CA GLU A 456 28.98 -7.19 -43.10
C GLU A 456 27.72 -6.33 -43.05
N LEU A 457 27.57 -5.53 -41.98
CA LEU A 457 26.51 -4.54 -41.87
C LEU A 457 26.41 -3.82 -43.21
N ARG A 458 25.46 -4.22 -44.06
CA ARG A 458 25.04 -3.42 -45.20
C ARG A 458 24.37 -2.24 -44.54
N TYR A 459 25.18 -1.21 -44.27
CA TYR A 459 24.72 0.13 -44.07
C TYR A 459 23.83 0.44 -45.27
N GLN A 460 22.53 0.23 -45.14
CA GLN A 460 21.57 0.97 -45.93
C GLN A 460 21.74 2.41 -45.48
N LEU A 461 22.71 3.09 -46.08
CA LEU A 461 22.80 4.55 -46.04
C LEU A 461 21.42 5.05 -46.43
N SER A 462 20.69 5.54 -45.43
CA SER A 462 19.42 6.21 -45.64
C SER A 462 19.59 7.22 -46.77
N PHE A 463 18.61 7.32 -47.66
CA PHE A 463 18.61 8.29 -48.76
C PHE A 463 18.93 9.71 -48.26
N PHE A 464 18.57 10.02 -47.01
CA PHE A 464 18.93 11.26 -46.32
C PHE A 464 20.42 11.40 -46.02
N ALA A 465 21.12 10.34 -45.60
CA ALA A 465 22.55 10.38 -45.33
C ALA A 465 23.36 10.62 -46.62
N ILE A 466 22.93 10.02 -47.73
CA ILE A 466 23.52 10.25 -49.05
C ILE A 466 23.27 11.68 -49.52
N ALA A 467 22.04 12.20 -49.34
CA ALA A 467 21.69 13.57 -49.70
C ALA A 467 22.52 14.60 -48.91
N ILE A 468 22.74 14.37 -47.60
CA ILE A 468 23.57 15.24 -46.74
C ILE A 468 25.03 15.21 -47.19
N ALA A 469 25.58 14.04 -47.52
CA ALA A 469 26.95 13.92 -48.01
C ALA A 469 27.16 14.68 -49.33
N ILE A 470 26.19 14.63 -50.25
CA ILE A 470 26.22 15.38 -51.51
C ILE A 470 26.14 16.90 -51.24
N LEU A 471 25.30 17.33 -50.29
CA LEU A 471 25.15 18.73 -49.89
C LEU A 471 26.45 19.30 -49.29
N ILE A 472 27.09 18.55 -48.39
CA ILE A 472 28.38 18.92 -47.80
C ILE A 472 29.45 19.01 -48.90
N HIS A 473 29.47 18.06 -49.83
CA HIS A 473 30.43 18.09 -50.94
C HIS A 473 30.21 19.31 -51.86
N MET A 474 28.96 19.68 -52.16
CA MET A 474 28.64 20.89 -52.92
C MET A 474 29.05 22.17 -52.18
N ILE A 475 28.82 22.24 -50.86
CA ILE A 475 29.23 23.39 -50.04
C ILE A 475 30.76 23.56 -50.06
N PHE A 476 31.52 22.47 -49.93
CA PHE A 476 32.98 22.52 -50.04
C PHE A 476 33.46 22.94 -51.43
N LYS A 477 32.80 22.48 -52.50
CA LYS A 477 33.15 22.83 -53.88
C LYS A 477 32.83 24.29 -54.23
N ILE A 478 31.79 24.87 -53.63
CA ILE A 478 31.47 26.30 -53.74
C ILE A 478 32.49 27.14 -52.97
N ARG A 479 32.93 26.67 -51.79
CA ARG A 479 33.95 27.35 -50.98
C ARG A 479 35.34 27.35 -51.64
N SER A 480 35.71 26.32 -52.40
CA SER A 480 36.99 26.28 -53.13
C SER A 480 37.01 27.09 -54.42
N LYS A 481 35.85 27.57 -54.90
CA LYS A 481 35.73 28.38 -56.12
C LYS A 481 35.74 29.89 -55.85
N ASN A 482 35.60 30.28 -54.58
CA ASN A 482 35.59 31.66 -54.10
C ASN A 482 36.84 31.99 -53.26
N SER A 483 37.93 31.22 -53.41
CA SER A 483 39.25 31.52 -52.83
C SER A 483 40.29 31.73 -53.91
#